data_AF-A0A844MIR3-F1
#
_entry.id   AF-A0A844MIR3-F1
#
_cell.length_a   1.000
_cell.length_b   1.000
_cell.length_c   1.000
_cell.angle_alpha   90.00
_cell.angle_beta   90.00
_cell.angle_gamma   90.00
#
_symmetry.space_group_name_H-M   'P 1'
#
loop_
_entity.id
_entity.type
_entity.pdbx_description
1 polymer ?
#
loop_
_entity_poly.entity_id
_entity_poly.type
_entity_poly.pdbx_seq_one_letter_code
_entity_poly.pdbx_strand_id
1 'polypeptide(L)'
;MEPQSTSSLTQHTLSNEIEMVPIEICQQVIIETLLESIPENLIPNTLQVVPVFDRHSNRYQLLCQGWVKEEKRVFYPVIHVEIIDS
;
A
#
# COMPACT_ATOMS: atom_id res chain seq x y z
N MET A 1 23.30 48.33 38.79
CA MET A 1 21.88 47.95 38.72
C MET A 1 21.52 47.81 37.25
N GLU A 2 21.20 46.56 36.85
CA GLU A 2 20.32 46.12 35.74
C GLU A 2 20.69 46.44 34.27
N PRO A 3 20.24 45.62 33.28
CA PRO A 3 20.79 44.28 33.02
C PRO A 3 21.15 44.05 31.53
N GLN A 4 21.85 42.95 31.27
CA GLN A 4 22.13 42.44 29.92
C GLN A 4 20.85 41.85 29.31
N SER A 5 20.39 42.38 28.18
CA SER A 5 19.31 41.78 27.38
C SER A 5 19.87 40.71 26.45
N THR A 6 19.78 39.45 26.88
CA THR A 6 20.00 38.29 26.03
C THR A 6 18.88 38.19 25.00
N SER A 7 19.22 38.47 23.74
CA SER A 7 18.39 38.12 22.58
C SER A 7 18.17 36.61 22.57
N SER A 8 16.99 36.18 22.98
CA SER A 8 16.58 34.78 22.88
C SER A 8 16.18 34.52 21.44
N LEU A 9 17.00 33.77 20.70
CA LEU A 9 16.61 33.13 19.45
C LEU A 9 15.36 32.29 19.74
N THR A 10 14.18 32.77 19.36
CA THR A 10 13.03 31.90 19.15
C THR A 10 13.39 31.02 17.96
N GLN A 11 13.91 29.83 18.25
CA GLN A 11 13.87 28.71 17.34
C GLN A 11 12.40 28.52 16.97
N HIS A 12 12.03 29.01 15.78
CA HIS A 12 10.83 28.56 15.12
C HIS A 12 11.04 27.07 14.87
N THR A 13 10.55 26.24 15.79
CA THR A 13 10.37 24.82 15.55
C THR A 13 9.36 24.75 14.42
N LEU A 14 9.87 24.55 13.20
CA LEU A 14 9.08 24.02 12.11
C LEU A 14 8.64 22.63 12.57
N SER A 15 7.52 22.59 13.27
CA SER A 15 6.72 21.39 13.38
C SER A 15 6.29 21.07 11.96
N ASN A 16 7.10 20.26 11.27
CA ASN A 16 6.62 19.49 10.14
C ASN A 16 5.62 18.50 10.73
N GLU A 17 4.39 18.97 10.99
CA GLU A 17 3.23 18.12 11.15
C GLU A 17 3.05 17.45 9.79
N ILE A 18 3.71 16.29 9.62
CA ILE A 18 3.36 15.37 8.55
C ILE A 18 1.91 15.01 8.83
N GLU A 19 0.99 15.61 8.09
CA GLU A 19 -0.42 15.27 8.14
C GLU A 19 -0.51 13.76 7.85
N MET A 20 -0.75 12.99 8.91
CA MET A 20 -0.88 11.55 8.78
C MET A 20 -2.10 11.27 7.92
N VAL A 21 -1.87 10.71 6.73
CA VAL A 21 -2.97 10.24 5.88
C VAL A 21 -3.70 9.14 6.66
N PRO A 22 -5.02 9.26 6.88
CA PRO A 22 -5.81 8.21 7.53
C PRO A 22 -5.58 6.87 6.83
N ILE A 23 -5.35 5.83 7.63
CA ILE A 23 -5.04 4.49 7.09
C ILE A 23 -6.13 4.02 6.12
N GLU A 24 -7.39 4.37 6.39
CA GLU A 24 -8.54 4.04 5.54
C GLU A 24 -8.40 4.58 4.11
N ILE A 25 -7.78 5.76 3.95
CA ILE A 25 -7.51 6.34 2.63
C ILE A 25 -6.43 5.52 1.92
N CYS A 26 -5.35 5.17 2.62
CA CYS A 26 -4.29 4.32 2.07
C CYS A 26 -4.85 2.95 1.64
N GLN A 27 -5.66 2.31 2.50
CA GLN A 27 -6.33 1.05 2.19
C GLN A 27 -7.20 1.17 0.94
N GLN A 28 -7.99 2.23 0.83
CA GLN A 28 -8.88 2.45 -0.29
C GLN A 28 -8.12 2.62 -1.61
N VAL A 29 -7.09 3.48 -1.61
CA VAL A 29 -6.24 3.71 -2.79
C VAL A 29 -5.54 2.43 -3.23
N ILE A 30 -5.01 1.63 -2.30
CA ILE A 30 -4.38 0.34 -2.62
C ILE A 30 -5.39 -0.60 -3.27
N ILE A 31 -6.59 -0.75 -2.69
CA ILE A 31 -7.62 -1.64 -3.24
C ILE A 31 -8.02 -1.20 -4.65
N GLU A 32 -8.33 0.08 -4.86
CA GLU A 32 -8.74 0.60 -6.17
C GLU A 32 -7.65 0.40 -7.21
N THR A 33 -6.41 0.78 -6.88
CA THR A 33 -5.25 0.61 -7.77
C THR A 33 -5.02 -0.86 -8.15
N LEU A 34 -5.13 -1.77 -7.19
CA LEU A 34 -4.96 -3.20 -7.45
C LEU A 34 -6.09 -3.77 -8.29
N LEU A 35 -7.34 -3.33 -8.09
CA LEU A 35 -8.48 -3.76 -8.92
C LEU A 35 -8.34 -3.30 -10.37
N GLU A 36 -7.95 -2.04 -10.59
CA GLU A 36 -7.69 -1.50 -11.93
C GLU A 36 -6.51 -2.18 -12.64
N SER A 37 -5.59 -2.76 -11.87
CA SER A 37 -4.43 -3.49 -12.40
C SER A 37 -4.75 -4.93 -12.83
N ILE A 38 -5.96 -5.44 -12.59
CA ILE A 38 -6.34 -6.79 -13.01
C ILE A 38 -6.52 -6.83 -14.53
N PRO A 39 -5.71 -7.62 -15.26
CA PRO A 39 -5.83 -7.69 -16.71
C PRO A 39 -7.10 -8.43 -17.12
N GLU A 40 -7.89 -7.83 -18.02
CA GLU A 40 -9.14 -8.42 -18.53
C GLU A 40 -8.91 -9.63 -19.46
N ASN A 41 -7.73 -9.73 -20.07
CA ASN A 41 -7.44 -10.71 -21.12
C ASN A 41 -6.13 -11.46 -20.84
N LEU A 42 -6.10 -12.25 -19.77
CA LEU A 42 -4.95 -13.11 -19.49
C LEU A 42 -4.90 -14.29 -20.46
N ILE A 43 -3.70 -14.59 -20.97
CA ILE A 43 -3.45 -15.76 -21.83
C ILE A 43 -2.50 -16.71 -21.10
N PRO A 44 -2.82 -18.02 -20.99
CA PRO A 44 -4.07 -18.65 -21.45
C PRO A 44 -5.27 -18.24 -20.59
N ASN A 45 -6.47 -18.33 -21.15
CA ASN A 45 -7.74 -18.02 -20.47
C ASN A 45 -8.07 -18.96 -19.28
N THR A 46 -7.24 -19.98 -19.07
CA THR A 46 -7.24 -20.86 -17.90
C THR A 46 -6.50 -20.27 -16.70
N LEU A 47 -5.85 -19.12 -16.88
CA LEU A 47 -5.29 -18.32 -15.80
C LEU A 47 -6.21 -17.15 -15.46
N GLN A 48 -6.24 -16.81 -14.18
CA GLN A 48 -6.95 -15.67 -13.63
C GLN A 48 -6.09 -14.97 -12.59
N VAL A 49 -6.17 -13.65 -12.54
CA VAL A 49 -5.62 -12.85 -11.45
C VAL A 49 -6.77 -12.49 -10.53
N VAL A 50 -6.70 -12.93 -9.27
CA VAL A 50 -7.76 -12.72 -8.28
C VAL A 50 -7.27 -11.83 -7.13
N PRO A 51 -8.12 -10.92 -6.61
CA PRO A 51 -7.80 -10.13 -5.44
C PRO A 51 -7.93 -10.96 -4.15
N VAL A 52 -6.99 -10.75 -3.23
CA VAL A 52 -6.99 -11.29 -1.85
C VAL A 52 -6.68 -10.11 -0.93
N PHE A 53 -7.73 -9.51 -0.36
CA PHE A 53 -7.64 -8.29 0.43
C PHE A 53 -8.11 -8.55 1.86
N ASP A 54 -7.26 -8.21 2.81
CA ASP A 54 -7.54 -8.24 4.24
C ASP A 54 -7.27 -6.86 4.84
N ARG A 55 -8.35 -6.09 5.01
CA ARG A 55 -8.29 -4.76 5.64
C ARG A 55 -7.95 -4.82 7.12
N HIS A 56 -8.29 -5.91 7.81
CA HIS A 56 -8.02 -6.03 9.24
C HIS A 56 -6.53 -6.23 9.49
N SER A 57 -5.88 -7.06 8.67
CA SER A 57 -4.44 -7.32 8.75
C SER A 57 -3.59 -6.40 7.87
N ASN A 58 -4.18 -5.40 7.22
CA ASN A 58 -3.51 -4.48 6.30
C ASN A 58 -2.74 -5.16 5.15
N ARG A 59 -3.25 -6.27 4.61
CA ARG A 59 -2.58 -7.07 3.57
C ARG A 59 -3.41 -7.15 2.31
N TYR A 60 -2.79 -6.81 1.20
CA TYR A 60 -3.46 -6.72 -0.10
C TYR A 60 -2.64 -7.42 -1.17
N GLN A 61 -3.22 -8.39 -1.85
CA GLN A 61 -2.50 -9.19 -2.83
C GLN A 61 -3.35 -9.41 -4.08
N LEU A 62 -2.69 -9.39 -5.24
CA LEU A 62 -3.22 -10.02 -6.44
C LEU A 62 -2.52 -11.35 -6.64
N LEU A 63 -3.30 -12.42 -6.83
CA LEU A 63 -2.81 -13.78 -6.97
C LEU A 63 -3.09 -14.28 -8.38
N CYS A 64 -2.03 -14.62 -9.12
CA CYS A 64 -2.19 -15.33 -10.38
C CYS A 64 -2.37 -16.81 -10.09
N GLN A 65 -3.47 -17.35 -10.57
CA GLN A 65 -3.73 -18.76 -10.45
C GLN A 65 -4.40 -19.34 -11.68
N GLY A 66 -4.13 -20.62 -11.93
CA GLY A 66 -4.84 -21.41 -12.92
C GLY A 66 -4.02 -22.62 -13.32
N TRP A 67 -4.20 -23.07 -14.55
CA TRP A 67 -3.45 -24.16 -15.14
C TRP A 67 -2.92 -23.75 -16.50
N VAL A 68 -1.70 -24.14 -16.85
CA VAL A 68 -1.21 -24.04 -18.23
C VAL A 68 -1.26 -25.40 -18.91
N LYS A 69 -0.97 -25.46 -20.22
CA LYS A 69 -0.84 -26.74 -20.94
C LYS A 69 0.11 -27.67 -20.17
N GLU A 70 -0.16 -28.98 -20.23
CA GLU A 70 0.56 -30.03 -19.48
C GLU A 70 0.19 -30.13 -17.98
N GLU A 71 -1.00 -29.67 -17.58
CA GLU A 71 -1.51 -29.74 -16.20
C GLU A 71 -0.55 -29.13 -15.16
N LYS A 72 0.29 -28.19 -15.56
CA LYS A 72 1.13 -27.47 -14.62
C LYS A 72 0.29 -26.42 -13.90
N ARG A 73 0.21 -26.57 -12.57
CA ARG A 73 -0.44 -25.58 -11.69
C ARG A 73 0.34 -24.28 -11.71
N VAL A 74 -0.36 -23.17 -11.92
CA VAL A 74 0.14 -21.82 -11.68
C VAL A 74 -0.52 -21.29 -10.42
N PHE A 75 0.31 -20.84 -9.47
CA PHE A 75 -0.14 -20.24 -8.21
C PHE A 75 1.00 -19.40 -7.63
N TYR A 76 0.94 -18.08 -7.82
CA TYR A 76 1.95 -17.16 -7.28
C TYR A 76 1.37 -15.74 -7.10
N PRO A 77 1.87 -14.98 -6.10
CA PRO A 77 1.50 -13.57 -5.95
C PRO A 77 2.08 -12.75 -7.11
N VAL A 78 1.24 -11.95 -7.76
CA VAL A 78 1.69 -10.98 -8.78
C VAL A 78 2.25 -9.74 -8.08
N ILE A 79 1.51 -9.25 -7.08
CA ILE A 79 1.87 -8.11 -6.26
C ILE A 79 1.31 -8.33 -4.86
N HIS A 80 2.08 -7.93 -3.84
CA HIS A 80 1.70 -7.97 -2.44
C HIS A 80 2.08 -6.62 -1.80
N VAL A 81 1.13 -6.01 -1.10
CA VAL A 81 1.26 -4.74 -0.40
C VAL A 81 0.81 -4.93 1.04
N GLU A 82 1.62 -4.44 1.97
CA GLU A 82 1.32 -4.41 3.39
C GLU A 82 1.43 -2.97 3.90
N ILE A 83 0.47 -2.53 4.71
CA ILE A 83 0.60 -1.28 5.48
C ILE A 83 1.13 -1.67 6.86
N ILE A 84 2.33 -1.19 7.19
CA ILE A 84 3.01 -1.44 8.45
C ILE A 84 2.93 -0.15 9.27
N ASP A 85 2.10 -0.14 10.31
CA ASP A 85 2.14 0.95 11.28
C ASP A 85 3.40 0.81 12.15
N SER A 86 4.15 1.91 12.26
CA SER A 86 5.38 2.02 13.05
C SER A 86 5.11 2.53 14.46
#